data_AF-A0A848Y1V6-F1
#
_entry.id   AF-A0A848Y1V6-F1
#
_cell.length_a   1.000
_cell.length_b   1.000
_cell.length_c   1.000
_cell.angle_alpha   90.00
_cell.angle_beta   90.00
_cell.angle_gamma   90.00
#
_symmetry.space_group_name_H-M   'P 1'
#
loop_
_entity.id
_entity.type
_entity.pdbx_description
1 polymer ?
#
loop_
_entity_poly.entity_id
_entity_poly.type
_entity_poly.pdbx_seq_one_letter_code
_entity_poly.pdbx_strand_id
1 'polypeptide(L)' 'MTVLYVLVPLALALAALAVAGFRWAVRDGQFDDVETPALRILLDDIEGPARGYEPPSSTSASSDPVSS' A
#
# COMPACT_ATOMS: atom_id res chain seq x y z
N MET A 1 36.00 -34.11 -25.69
CA MET A 1 35.98 -32.67 -25.33
C MET A 1 34.91 -31.97 -26.15
N THR A 2 33.64 -32.32 -25.92
CA THR A 2 32.52 -31.94 -26.81
C THR A 2 31.36 -31.31 -26.03
N VAL A 3 31.23 -31.68 -24.75
CA VAL A 3 30.17 -31.20 -23.85
C VAL A 3 30.23 -29.69 -23.59
N LEU A 4 31.44 -29.10 -23.61
CA LEU A 4 31.62 -27.66 -23.42
C LEU A 4 30.93 -26.85 -24.52
N TYR A 5 30.85 -27.37 -25.75
CA TYR A 5 30.14 -26.70 -26.84
C TYR A 5 28.62 -26.66 -26.63
N VAL A 6 28.08 -27.48 -25.74
CA VAL A 6 26.66 -27.46 -25.37
C VAL A 6 26.45 -26.68 -24.07
N LEU A 7 27.31 -26.89 -23.07
CA LEU A 7 27.19 -26.25 -21.76
C LEU A 7 27.41 -24.75 -21.79
N VAL A 8 28.38 -24.26 -22.57
CA VAL A 8 28.67 -22.82 -22.67
C VAL A 8 27.48 -22.04 -23.25
N PRO A 9 26.92 -22.38 -24.43
CA PRO A 9 25.76 -21.65 -24.94
C PRO A 9 24.51 -21.84 -24.06
N LEU A 10 24.32 -23.02 -23.47
CA LEU A 10 23.21 -23.25 -22.54
C LEU A 10 23.32 -22.34 -21.30
N ALA A 11 24.50 -22.23 -20.70
CA ALA A 11 24.73 -21.34 -19.56
C ALA A 11 24.50 -19.87 -19.93
N LEU A 12 24.97 -19.43 -21.11
CA LEU A 12 24.72 -18.08 -21.62
C LEU A 12 23.22 -17.83 -21.86
N ALA A 13 22.50 -18.80 -22.39
CA ALA A 13 21.05 -18.70 -22.60
C ALA A 13 20.29 -18.58 -21.26
N LEU A 14 20.66 -19.39 -20.26
CA LEU A 14 20.07 -19.31 -18.92
C LEU A 14 20.39 -17.96 -18.24
N ALA A 15 21.62 -17.47 -18.37
CA ALA A 15 22.00 -16.14 -17.86
C ALA A 15 21.20 -15.02 -18.55
N ALA A 16 21.03 -15.09 -19.87
CA ALA A 16 20.22 -14.13 -20.62
C ALA A 16 18.74 -14.17 -20.21
N LEU A 17 18.17 -15.37 -19.99
CA LEU A 17 16.82 -15.56 -19.46
C LEU A 17 16.67 -14.93 -18.07
N ALA A 18 17.64 -15.13 -17.18
CA ALA A 18 17.63 -14.53 -15.85
C ALA A 18 17.64 -12.99 -15.91
N VAL A 19 18.51 -12.40 -16.75
CA VAL A 19 18.58 -10.94 -16.95
C VAL A 19 17.28 -10.41 -17.57
N ALA A 20 16.71 -11.12 -18.55
CA ALA A 20 15.45 -10.73 -19.17
C ALA A 20 14.28 -10.77 -18.17
N GLY A 21 14.20 -11.82 -17.35
CA GLY A 21 13.20 -11.96 -16.29
C GLY A 21 13.35 -10.87 -15.22
N PHE A 22 14.58 -10.61 -14.77
CA PHE A 22 14.87 -9.53 -13.84
C PHE A 22 14.46 -8.16 -14.40
N ARG A 23 14.83 -7.87 -15.65
CA ARG A 23 14.45 -6.62 -16.33
C ARG A 23 12.93 -6.49 -16.48
N TRP A 24 12.21 -7.58 -16.69
CA TRP A 24 10.74 -7.57 -16.74
C TRP A 24 10.15 -7.27 -15.36
N ALA A 25 10.57 -7.97 -14.31
CA ALA A 25 10.08 -7.76 -12.94
C ALA A 25 10.31 -6.33 -12.43
N VAL A 26 11.47 -5.73 -12.74
CA VAL A 26 11.77 -4.33 -12.39
C VAL A 26 10.85 -3.35 -13.14
N ARG A 27 10.52 -3.63 -14.41
CA ARG A 27 9.61 -2.76 -15.20
C ARG A 27 8.15 -2.93 -14.82
N ASP A 28 7.76 -4.09 -14.29
CA ASP A 28 6.39 -4.39 -13.88
C ASP A 28 5.98 -3.63 -12.61
N GLY A 29 6.87 -2.83 -12.04
CA GLY A 29 6.55 -1.97 -10.89
C GLY A 29 6.26 -2.77 -9.62
N GLN A 30 6.67 -4.05 -9.54
CA GLN A 30 6.37 -4.90 -8.39
C GLN A 30 7.08 -4.44 -7.09
N PHE A 31 7.95 -3.44 -7.19
CA PHE A 31 8.66 -2.79 -6.09
C PHE A 31 8.08 -1.42 -5.71
N ASP A 32 7.01 -0.94 -6.37
CA ASP A 32 6.37 0.33 -5.99
C ASP A 32 5.42 0.17 -4.77
N ASP A 33 4.95 -1.05 -4.49
CA ASP A 33 3.95 -1.32 -3.42
C ASP A 33 4.54 -1.90 -2.12
N VAL A 34 5.87 -1.81 -1.93
CA VAL A 34 6.51 -2.16 -0.65
C VAL A 34 6.49 -1.00 0.36
N GLU A 35 6.15 0.21 -0.07
CA GLU A 35 6.36 1.44 0.72
C GLU A 35 5.24 1.73 1.75
N THR A 36 4.02 1.16 1.67
CA THR A 36 2.94 1.50 2.64
C THR A 36 1.83 0.45 2.91
N PRO A 37 2.09 -0.87 3.04
CA PRO A 37 1.06 -1.79 3.58
C PRO A 37 0.95 -1.73 5.11
N ALA A 38 2.08 -1.68 5.83
CA ALA A 38 2.11 -1.84 7.28
C ALA A 38 1.62 -0.61 8.07
N LEU A 39 1.69 0.59 7.48
CA LEU A 39 1.18 1.80 8.12
C LEU A 39 -0.35 1.89 8.02
N ARG A 40 -0.95 1.36 6.95
CA ARG A 40 -2.41 1.35 6.77
C ARG A 40 -3.10 0.57 7.88
N ILE A 41 -2.61 -0.62 8.25
CA ILE A 41 -3.21 -1.41 9.32
C ILE A 41 -3.17 -0.72 10.71
N LEU A 42 -2.22 0.19 10.92
CA LEU A 42 -2.11 0.97 12.16
C LEU A 42 -2.96 2.26 12.12
N LEU A 43 -3.25 2.79 10.93
CA LEU A 43 -4.06 3.99 10.71
C LEU A 43 -5.55 3.67 10.48
N ASP A 44 -5.88 2.48 9.98
CA ASP A 44 -7.25 2.01 9.70
C ASP A 44 -8.08 1.90 10.99
N ASP A 45 -7.45 1.66 12.14
CA ASP A 45 -8.10 1.69 13.46
C ASP A 45 -8.29 3.13 14.02
N ILE A 46 -7.59 4.12 13.44
CA ILE A 46 -7.71 5.54 13.83
C ILE A 46 -8.85 6.22 13.05
N GLU A 47 -9.15 5.73 11.86
CA GLU A 47 -10.28 6.15 11.03
C GLU A 47 -11.49 5.23 11.21
N GLY A 48 -11.91 5.05 12.47
CA GLY A 48 -13.31 4.68 12.73
C GLY A 48 -14.23 5.65 11.98
N PRO A 49 -15.41 5.20 11.48
CA PRO A 49 -16.32 6.08 10.76
C PRO A 49 -16.48 7.33 11.60
N ALA A 50 -16.36 8.51 10.99
CA ALA A 50 -16.61 9.80 11.64
C ALA A 50 -18.00 9.72 12.28
N ARG A 51 -18.04 9.19 13.50
CA ARG A 51 -19.23 8.91 14.26
C ARG A 51 -19.61 10.29 14.68
N GLY A 52 -20.63 10.81 13.99
CA GLY A 52 -20.96 12.21 13.90
C GLY A 52 -20.45 12.98 15.10
N TYR A 53 -19.48 13.87 14.85
CA TYR A 53 -19.41 15.05 15.68
C TYR A 53 -20.71 15.80 15.41
N GLU A 54 -21.77 15.41 16.13
CA GLU A 54 -22.91 16.25 16.37
C GLU A 54 -22.36 17.31 17.32
N PRO A 55 -22.09 18.55 16.85
CA PRO A 55 -21.70 19.62 17.75
C PRO A 55 -22.76 19.64 18.86
N PRO A 56 -22.38 19.75 20.15
CA PRO A 56 -23.34 19.73 21.23
C PRO A 56 -24.41 20.76 20.89
N SER A 57 -25.60 20.25 20.53
CA SER A 57 -26.79 21.05 20.36
C SER A 57 -26.85 21.89 21.62
N SER A 58 -26.68 23.19 21.46
CA SER A 58 -26.78 24.16 22.52
C SER A 58 -28.06 23.84 23.26
N THR A 59 -27.91 23.17 24.40
CA THR A 59 -28.96 22.98 25.39
C THR A 59 -29.44 24.38 25.67
N SER A 60 -30.56 24.73 25.04
CA SER A 60 -31.76 25.27 25.64
C SER A 60 -31.66 25.35 27.17
N ALA A 61 -30.85 26.28 27.65
CA ALA A 61 -30.73 26.64 29.05
C ALA A 61 -31.12 28.11 29.13
N SER A 62 -32.39 28.29 29.49
CA SER A 62 -32.91 29.42 30.24
C SER A 62 -32.70 30.82 29.63
N SER A 63 -33.60 31.17 28.73
CA SER A 63 -34.21 32.51 28.80
C SER A 63 -35.71 32.32 28.83
N ASP A 64 -36.24 32.06 30.03
CA ASP A 64 -37.63 32.38 30.35
C ASP A 64 -37.71 33.90 30.55
N PRO A 65 -38.46 34.66 29.74
CA PRO A 65 -38.96 35.95 30.14
C PRO A 65 -40.38 35.75 30.69
N VAL A 66 -40.49 35.32 31.95
CA VAL A 66 -41.76 35.35 32.67
C VAL A 66 -41.82 36.62 33.52
N SER A 67 -42.68 37.51 33.05
CA SER A 67 -43.33 38.64 33.71
C SER A 67 -43.35 38.61 35.25
N SER A 68 -42.85 39.69 35.87
CA SER A 68 -43.63 40.66 36.68
C SER A 68 -42.70 41.71 37.27
#